data_AF-A0AB37UFP5-F1
#
_entry.id   AF-A0AB37UFP5-F1
#
_cell.length_a   1.000
_cell.length_b   1.000
_cell.length_c   1.000
_cell.angle_alpha   90.00
_cell.angle_beta   90.00
_cell.angle_gamma   90.00
#
_symmetry.space_group_name_H-M   'P 1'
#
loop_
_entity.id
_entity.type
_entity.pdbx_description
1 polymer ?
#
loop_
_entity_poly.entity_id
_entity_poly.type
_entity_poly.pdbx_seq_one_letter_code
_entity_poly.pdbx_strand_id
1 'polypeptide(L)'
;MTNSDGSKKGTKISEITERPNSQLIGKTVTVSGEIEKVISPKAFIIEGDRFFNDPELLVVNLSGSPIVNDSNIQVTGTVRQFSKSEIEKQFNLKLTQELAAEFRGKPVLIAIALTLTPEPGEVAEEPAPFIDKNVTISGKVAEVITPNAFTLDDEELIGGKELLVVGATGGIDAGKTVRVTGKIRNFVAAEIEQDLDIKLQPELKARYEGRAAAIARSIQILE
;
A
#
# COMPACT_ATOMS: atom_id res chain seq x y z
N MET A 1 -27.87 -5.48 5.39
CA MET A 1 -27.08 -4.85 6.47
C MET A 1 -25.62 -5.17 6.20
N THR A 2 -24.92 -4.28 5.50
CA THR A 2 -23.49 -4.41 5.21
C THR A 2 -22.74 -3.60 6.25
N ASN A 3 -22.28 -4.25 7.31
CA ASN A 3 -21.37 -3.61 8.26
C ASN A 3 -20.00 -3.46 7.59
N SER A 4 -19.73 -2.23 7.18
CA SER A 4 -18.42 -1.68 6.88
C SER A 4 -17.70 -1.47 8.22
N ASP A 5 -16.98 -2.49 8.70
CA ASP A 5 -16.01 -2.33 9.79
C ASP A 5 -14.74 -1.69 9.23
N GLY A 6 -14.66 -0.36 9.35
CA GLY A 6 -13.36 0.28 9.55
C GLY A 6 -12.76 -0.25 10.85
N SER A 7 -11.47 -0.61 10.86
CA SER A 7 -10.71 -1.09 12.02
C SER A 7 -10.70 -2.61 12.34
N LYS A 8 -10.73 -3.50 11.34
CA LYS A 8 -10.15 -4.85 11.56
C LYS A 8 -8.64 -4.77 11.39
N LYS A 9 -7.92 -4.79 12.52
CA LYS A 9 -6.49 -5.12 12.59
C LYS A 9 -6.24 -6.34 11.68
N GLY A 10 -5.47 -6.15 10.62
CA GLY A 10 -5.18 -7.20 9.65
C GLY A 10 -4.55 -8.42 10.32
N THR A 11 -4.65 -9.58 9.69
CA THR A 11 -3.93 -10.78 10.14
C THR A 11 -2.44 -10.48 10.03
N LYS A 12 -1.68 -10.76 11.09
CA LYS A 12 -0.22 -10.60 11.03
C LYS A 12 0.40 -11.70 10.19
N ILE A 13 1.48 -11.39 9.48
CA ILE A 13 2.21 -12.40 8.71
C ILE A 13 2.69 -13.54 9.63
N SER A 14 3.14 -13.22 10.85
CA SER A 14 3.54 -14.21 11.86
C SER A 14 2.42 -15.19 12.22
N GLU A 15 1.16 -14.74 12.27
CA GLU A 15 0.01 -15.62 12.56
C GLU A 15 -0.21 -16.67 11.47
N ILE A 16 0.19 -16.34 10.23
CA ILE A 16 0.11 -17.24 9.08
C ILE A 16 1.29 -18.20 9.08
N THR A 17 2.50 -17.71 9.29
CA THR A 17 3.73 -18.47 9.05
C THR A 17 4.16 -19.31 10.25
N GLU A 18 3.90 -18.84 11.47
CA GLU A 18 4.25 -19.52 12.73
C GLU A 18 3.14 -20.51 13.13
N ARG A 19 3.53 -21.61 13.79
CA ARG A 19 2.56 -22.61 14.27
C ARG A 19 2.07 -22.27 15.68
N PRO A 20 0.79 -22.56 16.01
CA PRO A 20 -0.22 -23.19 15.15
C PRO A 20 -0.93 -22.20 14.20
N ASN A 21 -1.02 -22.56 12.92
CA ASN A 21 -1.66 -21.78 11.85
C ASN A 21 -2.77 -22.54 11.10
N SER A 22 -3.11 -23.76 11.54
CA SER A 22 -4.05 -24.64 10.86
C SER A 22 -5.45 -24.03 10.71
N GLN A 23 -5.86 -23.18 11.64
CA GLN A 23 -7.11 -22.42 11.64
C GLN A 23 -7.20 -21.38 10.50
N LEU A 24 -6.06 -20.94 9.96
CA LEU A 24 -6.00 -19.96 8.88
C LEU A 24 -5.95 -20.62 7.50
N ILE A 25 -5.54 -21.89 7.40
CA ILE A 25 -5.49 -22.60 6.13
C ILE A 25 -6.88 -22.65 5.49
N GLY A 26 -6.97 -22.20 4.23
CA GLY A 26 -8.21 -22.08 3.47
C GLY A 26 -9.05 -20.84 3.80
N LYS A 27 -8.62 -19.98 4.74
CA LYS A 27 -9.29 -18.72 5.06
C LYS A 27 -8.77 -17.58 4.18
N THR A 28 -9.68 -16.69 3.82
CA THR A 28 -9.32 -15.40 3.23
C THR A 28 -8.97 -14.43 4.34
N VAL A 29 -7.80 -13.80 4.23
CA VAL A 29 -7.24 -12.86 5.19
C VAL A 29 -6.73 -11.62 4.46
N THR A 30 -6.57 -10.53 5.19
CA THR A 30 -5.88 -9.32 4.74
C THR A 30 -4.66 -9.13 5.63
N VAL A 31 -3.49 -9.02 5.01
CA VAL A 31 -2.20 -8.79 5.67
C VAL A 31 -1.57 -7.51 5.13
N SER A 32 -0.79 -6.83 5.96
CA SER A 32 0.09 -5.73 5.54
C SER A 32 1.55 -6.17 5.72
N GLY A 33 2.44 -5.60 4.93
CA GLY A 33 3.88 -5.81 5.00
C GLY A 33 4.62 -5.11 3.87
N GLU A 34 5.94 -5.24 3.86
CA GLU A 34 6.83 -4.67 2.84
C GLU A 34 7.20 -5.73 1.79
N ILE A 35 7.35 -5.33 0.53
CA ILE A 35 7.85 -6.23 -0.52
C ILE A 35 9.37 -6.34 -0.43
N GLU A 36 9.84 -7.40 0.22
CA GLU A 36 11.28 -7.74 0.32
C GLU A 36 11.85 -8.24 -1.02
N LYS A 37 11.08 -9.03 -1.78
CA LYS A 37 11.62 -9.64 -3.01
C LYS A 37 10.57 -9.93 -4.08
N VAL A 38 10.77 -9.35 -5.25
CA VAL A 38 10.00 -9.69 -6.46
C VAL A 38 10.65 -10.86 -7.21
N ILE A 39 9.94 -11.99 -7.29
CA ILE A 39 10.37 -13.16 -8.08
C ILE A 39 9.87 -13.03 -9.53
N SER A 40 8.64 -12.54 -9.68
CA SER A 40 8.00 -12.23 -10.96
C SER A 40 6.79 -11.32 -10.71
N PRO A 41 6.13 -10.76 -11.74
CA PRO A 41 4.88 -10.00 -11.55
C PRO A 41 3.76 -10.78 -10.85
N LYS A 42 3.85 -12.11 -10.83
CA LYS A 42 2.86 -13.03 -10.25
C LYS A 42 3.30 -13.65 -8.92
N ALA A 43 4.52 -13.41 -8.46
CA ALA A 43 5.04 -13.99 -7.21
C ALA A 43 6.08 -13.08 -6.57
N PHE A 44 5.90 -12.79 -5.29
CA PHE A 44 6.81 -11.98 -4.49
C PHE A 44 6.75 -12.41 -3.03
N ILE A 45 7.77 -12.04 -2.27
CA ILE A 45 7.83 -12.27 -0.82
C ILE A 45 7.53 -10.94 -0.14
N ILE A 46 6.70 -11.01 0.89
CA ILE A 46 6.51 -9.90 1.83
C ILE A 46 7.03 -10.29 3.20
N GLU A 47 7.54 -9.31 3.92
CA GLU A 47 7.89 -9.41 5.33
C GLU A 47 7.05 -8.47 6.19
N GLY A 48 7.08 -8.67 7.51
CA GLY A 48 6.36 -7.81 8.45
C GLY A 48 7.19 -6.59 8.86
N ASP A 49 6.67 -5.85 9.84
CA ASP A 49 7.27 -4.60 10.31
C ASP A 49 8.22 -4.77 11.52
N ARG A 50 8.77 -5.96 11.81
CA ARG A 50 9.70 -6.17 12.94
C ARG A 50 11.16 -6.22 12.48
N PHE A 51 11.98 -5.44 13.17
CA PHE A 51 13.41 -5.26 12.98
C PHE A 51 14.32 -6.51 13.01
N PHE A 52 13.85 -7.72 13.36
CA PHE A 52 14.69 -8.93 13.43
C PHE A 52 13.93 -10.24 13.12
N ASN A 53 14.47 -11.03 12.18
CA ASN A 53 13.99 -12.36 11.77
C ASN A 53 12.52 -12.38 11.35
N ASP A 54 12.14 -11.43 10.50
CA ASP A 54 10.74 -11.27 10.24
C ASP A 54 10.17 -12.39 9.38
N PRO A 55 8.96 -12.85 9.70
CA PRO A 55 8.40 -13.99 9.01
C PRO A 55 8.09 -13.58 7.57
N GLU A 56 8.74 -14.25 6.64
CA GLU A 56 8.45 -14.09 5.23
C GLU A 56 7.21 -14.86 4.79
N LEU A 57 6.42 -14.26 3.92
CA LEU A 57 5.26 -14.87 3.29
C LEU A 57 5.36 -14.76 1.78
N LEU A 58 5.39 -15.91 1.12
CA LEU A 58 5.28 -15.97 -0.33
C LEU A 58 3.84 -15.64 -0.74
N VAL A 59 3.70 -14.59 -1.54
CA VAL A 59 2.45 -14.15 -2.15
C VAL A 59 2.43 -14.56 -3.61
N VAL A 60 1.35 -15.22 -4.02
CA VAL A 60 1.05 -15.50 -5.42
C VAL A 60 -0.04 -14.53 -5.89
N ASN A 61 0.32 -13.62 -6.79
CA ASN A 61 -0.52 -12.52 -7.24
C ASN A 61 -1.44 -12.93 -8.40
N LEU A 62 -2.74 -13.03 -8.12
CA LEU A 62 -3.79 -13.25 -9.12
C LEU A 62 -4.61 -12.00 -9.42
N SER A 63 -4.41 -10.91 -8.67
CA SER A 63 -5.19 -9.69 -8.87
C SER A 63 -4.81 -8.97 -10.17
N GLY A 64 -3.59 -9.20 -10.67
CA GLY A 64 -3.02 -8.46 -11.79
C GLY A 64 -2.66 -7.02 -11.43
N SER A 65 -2.78 -6.64 -10.15
CA SER A 65 -2.39 -5.33 -9.66
C SER A 65 -0.87 -5.16 -9.79
N PRO A 66 -0.40 -3.93 -10.06
CA PRO A 66 1.03 -3.64 -10.09
C PRO A 66 1.66 -3.85 -8.72
N ILE A 67 2.93 -4.23 -8.74
CA ILE A 67 3.81 -4.29 -7.57
C ILE A 67 4.90 -3.22 -7.73
N VAL A 68 5.41 -2.73 -6.60
CA VAL A 68 6.56 -1.83 -6.51
C VAL A 68 7.53 -2.51 -5.55
N ASN A 69 8.79 -2.65 -5.93
CA ASN A 69 9.80 -3.24 -5.05
C ASN A 69 10.01 -2.33 -3.83
N ASP A 70 10.36 -2.90 -2.68
CA ASP A 70 10.71 -2.15 -1.45
C ASP A 70 9.60 -1.21 -0.99
N SER A 71 8.34 -1.53 -1.33
CA SER A 71 7.19 -0.69 -1.00
C SER A 71 6.19 -1.45 -0.16
N ASN A 72 5.59 -0.72 0.77
CA ASN A 72 4.54 -1.22 1.64
C ASN A 72 3.27 -1.59 0.85
N ILE A 73 2.68 -2.72 1.21
CA ILE A 73 1.50 -3.27 0.54
C ILE A 73 0.51 -3.89 1.51
N GLN A 74 -0.77 -3.81 1.15
CA GLN A 74 -1.82 -4.61 1.75
C GLN A 74 -2.30 -5.69 0.77
N VAL A 75 -2.27 -6.94 1.22
CA VAL A 75 -2.61 -8.13 0.43
C VAL A 75 -3.84 -8.79 1.00
N THR A 76 -4.89 -8.96 0.19
CA THR A 76 -6.04 -9.80 0.53
C THR A 76 -6.01 -11.08 -0.29
N GLY A 77 -6.05 -12.22 0.38
CA GLY A 77 -5.88 -13.51 -0.27
C GLY A 77 -6.28 -14.70 0.59
N THR A 78 -6.28 -15.88 -0.01
CA THR A 78 -6.55 -17.14 0.70
C THR A 78 -5.25 -17.79 1.12
N VAL A 79 -5.12 -18.12 2.41
CA VAL A 79 -3.96 -18.85 2.94
C VAL A 79 -4.02 -20.30 2.46
N ARG A 80 -2.94 -20.81 1.88
CA ARG A 80 -2.81 -22.21 1.47
C ARG A 80 -1.50 -22.80 1.97
N GLN A 81 -1.42 -24.13 2.01
CA GLN A 81 -0.13 -24.80 2.17
C GLN A 81 0.65 -24.68 0.87
N PHE A 82 1.97 -24.43 0.96
CA PHE A 82 2.83 -24.39 -0.22
C PHE A 82 2.85 -25.74 -0.94
N SER A 83 2.57 -25.71 -2.23
CA SER A 83 2.77 -26.84 -3.14
C SER A 83 3.31 -26.31 -4.45
N LYS A 84 4.60 -26.55 -4.72
CA LYS A 84 5.28 -26.09 -5.94
C LYS A 84 4.50 -26.52 -7.19
N SER A 85 4.18 -27.80 -7.30
CA SER A 85 3.52 -28.37 -8.48
C SER A 85 2.13 -27.78 -8.71
N GLU A 86 1.36 -27.54 -7.64
CA GLU A 86 0.05 -26.89 -7.76
C GLU A 86 0.17 -25.43 -8.17
N ILE A 87 1.06 -24.66 -7.55
CA ILE A 87 1.25 -23.23 -7.85
C ILE A 87 1.75 -23.05 -9.30
N GLU A 88 2.77 -23.80 -9.70
CA GLU A 88 3.32 -23.73 -11.06
C GLU A 88 2.27 -24.10 -12.11
N LYS A 89 1.51 -25.18 -11.88
CA LYS A 89 0.46 -25.64 -12.79
C LYS A 89 -0.73 -24.68 -12.86
N GLN A 90 -1.22 -24.22 -11.70
CA GLN A 90 -2.44 -23.41 -11.62
C GLN A 90 -2.20 -21.98 -12.13
N PHE A 91 -0.99 -21.43 -11.95
CA PHE A 91 -0.73 -20.02 -12.20
C PHE A 91 0.26 -19.76 -13.35
N ASN A 92 0.70 -20.83 -14.02
CA ASN A 92 1.69 -20.79 -15.10
C ASN A 92 2.95 -20.02 -14.65
N LEU A 93 3.50 -20.47 -13.53
CA LEU A 93 4.68 -19.93 -12.87
C LEU A 93 5.83 -20.93 -12.94
N LYS A 94 7.06 -20.44 -12.83
CA LYS A 94 8.26 -21.28 -12.65
C LYS A 94 8.97 -20.84 -11.39
N LEU A 95 8.88 -21.64 -10.34
CA LEU A 95 9.54 -21.39 -9.07
C LEU A 95 10.89 -22.11 -9.07
N THR A 96 11.93 -21.47 -8.54
CA THR A 96 13.25 -22.09 -8.45
C THR A 96 13.24 -23.26 -7.46
N GLN A 97 14.29 -24.08 -7.44
CA GLN A 97 14.38 -25.17 -6.46
C GLN A 97 14.70 -24.62 -5.06
N GLU A 98 15.46 -23.55 -5.02
CA GLU A 98 15.86 -22.82 -3.81
C GLU A 98 14.62 -22.27 -3.09
N LEU A 99 13.76 -21.54 -3.81
CA LEU A 99 12.52 -20.99 -3.25
C LEU A 99 11.56 -22.11 -2.77
N ALA A 100 11.50 -23.21 -3.52
CA ALA A 100 10.65 -24.34 -3.14
C ALA A 100 11.17 -25.10 -1.91
N ALA A 101 12.48 -25.10 -1.67
CA ALA A 101 13.07 -25.63 -0.45
C ALA A 101 12.79 -24.71 0.75
N GLU A 102 12.92 -23.41 0.55
CA GLU A 102 12.69 -22.36 1.56
C GLU A 102 11.23 -22.32 2.07
N PHE A 103 10.26 -22.47 1.17
CA PHE A 103 8.83 -22.46 1.52
C PHE A 103 8.24 -23.85 1.76
N ARG A 104 9.07 -24.91 1.81
CA ARG A 104 8.57 -26.28 2.02
C ARG A 104 7.86 -26.42 3.38
N GLY A 105 6.57 -26.78 3.33
CA GLY A 105 5.74 -26.96 4.53
C GLY A 105 5.36 -25.66 5.23
N LYS A 106 5.67 -24.50 4.63
CA LYS A 106 5.18 -23.18 5.04
C LYS A 106 3.88 -22.85 4.30
N PRO A 107 3.01 -22.02 4.88
CA PRO A 107 1.89 -21.47 4.13
C PRO A 107 2.33 -20.42 3.11
N VAL A 108 1.43 -20.16 2.16
CA VAL A 108 1.50 -19.08 1.16
C VAL A 108 0.18 -18.33 1.15
N LEU A 109 0.20 -17.13 0.57
CA LEU A 109 -1.00 -16.34 0.34
C LEU A 109 -1.31 -16.29 -1.15
N ILE A 110 -2.48 -16.81 -1.55
CA ILE A 110 -2.98 -16.64 -2.91
C ILE A 110 -3.77 -15.34 -2.96
N ALA A 111 -3.14 -14.27 -3.43
CA ALA A 111 -3.70 -12.93 -3.43
C ALA A 111 -4.76 -12.76 -4.52
N ILE A 112 -5.91 -12.23 -4.11
CA ILE A 112 -7.01 -11.84 -4.99
C ILE A 112 -7.14 -10.31 -5.11
N ALA A 113 -6.55 -9.56 -4.18
CA ALA A 113 -6.45 -8.11 -4.25
C ALA A 113 -5.15 -7.62 -3.59
N LEU A 114 -4.62 -6.53 -4.14
CA LEU A 114 -3.43 -5.85 -3.69
C LEU A 114 -3.68 -4.34 -3.71
N THR A 115 -3.24 -3.67 -2.65
CA THR A 115 -3.28 -2.22 -2.51
C THR A 115 -1.89 -1.74 -2.11
N LEU A 116 -1.27 -0.89 -2.92
CA LEU A 116 -0.03 -0.21 -2.54
C LEU A 116 -0.31 0.77 -1.41
N THR A 117 0.51 0.72 -0.37
CA THR A 117 0.40 1.56 0.82
C THR A 117 1.73 2.22 1.18
N PRO A 118 2.37 2.93 0.23
CA PRO A 118 3.66 3.57 0.47
C PRO A 118 3.54 4.66 1.54
N GLU A 119 4.67 5.02 2.13
CA GLU A 119 4.74 6.14 3.07
C GLU A 119 4.68 7.49 2.32
N PRO A 120 4.14 8.56 2.94
CA PRO A 120 4.17 9.89 2.36
C PRO A 120 5.57 10.32 1.86
N GLY A 121 6.59 10.14 2.69
CA GLY A 121 7.99 10.48 2.41
C GLY A 121 8.55 9.74 1.21
N GLU A 122 8.32 8.42 1.15
CA GLU A 122 8.72 7.56 0.03
C GLU A 122 8.19 8.10 -1.31
N VAL A 123 6.90 8.45 -1.37
CA VAL A 123 6.29 8.99 -2.58
C VAL A 123 6.80 10.40 -2.90
N ALA A 124 7.01 11.24 -1.88
CA ALA A 124 7.49 12.60 -2.07
C ALA A 124 8.97 12.65 -2.53
N GLU A 125 9.78 11.69 -2.11
CA GLU A 125 11.21 11.58 -2.44
C GLU A 125 11.46 10.87 -3.76
N GLU A 126 10.83 9.71 -3.97
CA GLU A 126 11.02 8.85 -5.13
C GLU A 126 9.68 8.52 -5.80
N PRO A 127 9.04 9.49 -6.47
CA PRO A 127 7.67 9.31 -6.96
C PRO A 127 7.54 8.40 -8.19
N ALA A 128 8.62 8.22 -8.95
CA ALA A 128 8.58 7.56 -10.26
C ALA A 128 7.90 6.17 -10.25
N PRO A 129 8.12 5.29 -9.25
CA PRO A 129 7.45 4.00 -9.17
C PRO A 129 5.94 4.10 -8.89
N PHE A 130 5.45 5.24 -8.40
CA PHE A 130 4.06 5.45 -7.97
C PHE A 130 3.23 6.28 -8.94
N ILE A 131 3.85 7.05 -9.85
CA ILE A 131 3.14 7.84 -10.85
C ILE A 131 2.10 6.99 -11.58
N ASP A 132 0.89 7.53 -11.71
CA ASP A 132 -0.31 6.94 -12.31
C ASP A 132 -0.89 5.72 -11.58
N LYS A 133 -0.31 5.27 -10.47
CA LYS A 133 -0.83 4.18 -9.65
C LYS A 133 -1.85 4.68 -8.64
N ASN A 134 -2.83 3.83 -8.35
CA ASN A 134 -3.71 4.03 -7.21
C ASN A 134 -3.01 3.50 -5.95
N VAL A 135 -3.00 4.31 -4.89
CA VAL A 135 -2.36 4.00 -3.62
C VAL A 135 -3.31 4.34 -2.46
N THR A 136 -3.04 3.78 -1.29
CA THR A 136 -3.65 4.15 -0.02
C THR A 136 -2.55 4.53 0.97
N ILE A 137 -2.38 5.83 1.20
CA ILE A 137 -1.32 6.38 2.06
C ILE A 137 -1.94 6.72 3.41
N SER A 138 -1.30 6.30 4.51
CA SER A 138 -1.65 6.78 5.85
C SER A 138 -0.51 7.68 6.34
N GLY A 139 -0.86 8.77 7.02
CA GLY A 139 0.10 9.78 7.41
C GLY A 139 -0.53 10.82 8.31
N LYS A 140 0.32 11.62 8.95
CA LYS A 140 -0.12 12.75 9.77
C LYS A 140 -0.24 14.00 8.90
N VAL A 141 -1.34 14.73 9.03
CA VAL A 141 -1.52 16.03 8.38
C VAL A 141 -0.53 17.01 8.99
N ALA A 142 0.47 17.44 8.22
CA ALA A 142 1.50 18.35 8.67
C ALA A 142 1.03 19.81 8.53
N GLU A 143 0.61 20.19 7.33
CA GLU A 143 0.15 21.54 7.01
C GLU A 143 -1.17 21.49 6.23
N VAL A 144 -2.17 22.27 6.66
CA VAL A 144 -3.39 22.52 5.87
C VAL A 144 -3.19 23.82 5.09
N ILE A 145 -2.88 23.70 3.80
CA ILE A 145 -2.56 24.85 2.94
C ILE A 145 -3.85 25.56 2.53
N THR A 146 -4.86 24.79 2.14
CA THR A 146 -6.16 25.29 1.68
C THR A 146 -7.26 24.30 2.08
N PRO A 147 -8.55 24.66 2.01
CA PRO A 147 -9.64 23.73 2.33
C PRO A 147 -9.65 22.44 1.49
N ASN A 148 -8.95 22.42 0.35
CA ASN A 148 -8.89 21.30 -0.58
C ASN A 148 -7.48 20.72 -0.78
N ALA A 149 -6.49 21.20 -0.03
CA ALA A 149 -5.12 20.71 -0.12
C ALA A 149 -4.36 20.83 1.21
N PHE A 150 -3.64 19.76 1.55
CA PHE A 150 -2.81 19.66 2.76
C PHE A 150 -1.61 18.76 2.47
N THR A 151 -0.64 18.74 3.36
CA THR A 151 0.53 17.87 3.27
C THR A 151 0.47 16.74 4.31
N LEU A 152 1.00 15.58 3.94
CA LEU A 152 1.18 14.43 4.82
C LEU A 152 2.65 14.24 5.15
N ASP A 153 2.95 14.11 6.43
CA ASP A 153 4.22 13.61 6.94
C ASP A 153 4.07 12.15 7.38
N ASP A 154 5.19 11.44 7.46
CA ASP A 154 5.24 10.05 7.89
C ASP A 154 4.76 9.94 9.35
N GLU A 155 4.11 8.82 9.70
CA GLU A 155 3.58 8.66 11.07
C GLU A 155 4.70 8.48 12.11
N GLU A 156 5.78 7.80 11.73
CA GLU A 156 6.86 7.37 12.64
C GLU A 156 8.15 8.19 12.49
N LEU A 157 8.30 8.94 11.40
CA LEU A 157 9.50 9.74 11.10
C LEU A 157 9.15 11.22 11.06
N ILE A 158 9.77 11.99 11.96
CA ILE A 158 9.61 13.45 11.96
C ILE A 158 10.61 14.06 10.98
N GLY A 159 10.12 14.85 10.03
CA GLY A 159 10.96 15.65 9.14
C GLY A 159 11.34 14.97 7.82
N GLY A 160 10.61 13.92 7.43
CA GLY A 160 10.62 13.43 6.06
C GLY A 160 10.08 14.47 5.07
N LYS A 161 10.18 14.20 3.76
CA LYS A 161 9.53 15.08 2.78
C LYS A 161 8.03 14.88 2.82
N GLU A 162 7.31 15.96 3.09
CA GLU A 162 5.85 15.88 3.10
C GLU A 162 5.27 15.68 1.68
N LEU A 163 4.29 14.79 1.56
CA LEU A 163 3.54 14.57 0.32
C LEU A 163 2.35 15.52 0.24
N LEU A 164 2.21 16.23 -0.89
CA LEU A 164 1.01 17.02 -1.16
C LEU A 164 -0.20 16.11 -1.45
N VAL A 165 -1.32 16.40 -0.79
CA VAL A 165 -2.63 15.82 -1.08
C VAL A 165 -3.55 16.91 -1.62
N VAL A 166 -4.24 16.63 -2.72
CA VAL A 166 -5.17 17.56 -3.39
C VAL A 166 -6.52 16.89 -3.64
N GLY A 167 -7.60 17.66 -3.60
CA GLY A 167 -8.97 17.16 -3.82
C GLY A 167 -9.63 16.69 -2.53
N ALA A 168 -9.08 17.10 -1.38
CA ALA A 168 -9.71 16.90 -0.10
C ALA A 168 -11.05 17.66 -0.06
N THR A 169 -12.10 17.00 0.42
CA THR A 169 -13.39 17.65 0.69
C THR A 169 -13.76 17.39 2.14
N GLY A 170 -13.98 18.46 2.91
CA GLY A 170 -14.28 18.38 4.34
C GLY A 170 -13.18 19.02 5.19
N GLY A 171 -13.52 19.45 6.40
CA GLY A 171 -12.57 20.05 7.33
C GLY A 171 -11.57 18.99 7.80
N ILE A 172 -10.30 19.19 7.47
CA ILE A 172 -9.18 18.40 7.97
C ILE A 172 -8.32 19.36 8.77
N ASP A 173 -8.00 19.00 10.01
CA ASP A 173 -7.15 19.79 10.88
C ASP A 173 -5.72 19.25 10.84
N ALA A 174 -4.75 20.16 10.97
CA ALA A 174 -3.36 19.77 11.18
C ALA A 174 -3.21 18.88 12.42
N GLY A 175 -2.27 17.95 12.36
CA GLY A 175 -1.96 16.99 13.41
C GLY A 175 -2.87 15.75 13.44
N LYS A 176 -3.93 15.69 12.63
CA LYS A 176 -4.76 14.49 12.48
C LYS A 176 -4.04 13.44 11.66
N THR A 177 -4.16 12.18 12.05
CA THR A 177 -3.78 11.06 11.18
C THR A 177 -4.92 10.77 10.23
N VAL A 178 -4.62 10.65 8.95
CA VAL A 178 -5.61 10.36 7.91
C VAL A 178 -5.10 9.24 7.00
N ARG A 179 -6.05 8.55 6.38
CA ARG A 179 -5.82 7.62 5.29
C ARG A 179 -6.38 8.21 4.00
N VAL A 180 -5.51 8.40 3.01
CA VAL A 180 -5.83 8.96 1.69
C VAL A 180 -5.74 7.84 0.66
N THR A 181 -6.86 7.56 -0.01
CA THR A 181 -6.86 6.70 -1.20
C THR A 181 -7.01 7.56 -2.44
N GLY A 182 -6.08 7.41 -3.38
CA GLY A 182 -5.99 8.30 -4.54
C GLY A 182 -5.03 7.80 -5.61
N LYS A 183 -4.81 8.63 -6.62
CA LYS A 183 -3.81 8.39 -7.66
C LYS A 183 -2.63 9.34 -7.45
N ILE A 184 -1.40 8.83 -7.56
CA ILE A 184 -0.21 9.69 -7.56
C ILE A 184 0.01 10.27 -8.95
N ARG A 185 0.24 11.57 -9.03
CA ARG A 185 0.55 12.29 -10.27
C ARG A 185 1.62 13.35 -10.01
N ASN A 186 2.28 13.79 -11.08
CA ASN A 186 2.95 15.08 -11.03
C ASN A 186 1.90 16.18 -10.92
N PHE A 187 2.14 17.14 -10.04
CA PHE A 187 1.27 18.28 -9.83
C PHE A 187 1.43 19.22 -11.03
N VAL A 188 0.44 19.19 -11.91
CA VAL A 188 0.29 20.13 -13.01
C VAL A 188 -0.99 20.90 -12.73
N ALA A 189 -0.86 22.16 -12.31
CA ALA A 189 -2.00 22.91 -11.77
C ALA A 189 -3.19 22.95 -12.73
N ALA A 190 -2.93 23.21 -14.01
CA ALA A 190 -3.98 23.31 -15.03
C ALA A 190 -4.75 22.00 -15.23
N GLU A 191 -4.07 20.85 -15.20
CA GLU A 191 -4.71 19.54 -15.32
C GLU A 191 -5.54 19.22 -14.09
N ILE A 192 -5.02 19.47 -12.89
CA ILE A 192 -5.73 19.18 -11.64
C ILE A 192 -6.97 20.06 -11.49
N GLU A 193 -6.88 21.35 -11.82
CA GLU A 193 -8.02 22.27 -11.84
C GLU A 193 -9.12 21.77 -12.78
N GLN A 194 -8.74 21.32 -13.98
CA GLN A 194 -9.66 20.77 -14.96
C GLN A 194 -10.29 19.45 -14.50
N ASP A 195 -9.49 18.52 -13.97
CA ASP A 195 -9.94 17.18 -13.61
C ASP A 195 -10.85 17.17 -12.37
N LEU A 196 -10.62 18.09 -11.43
CA LEU A 196 -11.38 18.21 -10.19
C LEU A 196 -12.47 19.28 -10.24
N ASP A 197 -12.55 20.08 -11.32
CA ASP A 197 -13.44 21.24 -11.45
C ASP A 197 -13.30 22.22 -10.27
N ILE A 198 -12.04 22.57 -9.95
CA ILE A 198 -11.68 23.47 -8.85
C ILE A 198 -10.74 24.57 -9.34
N LYS A 199 -10.63 25.65 -8.54
CA LYS A 199 -9.59 26.65 -8.69
C LYS A 199 -8.57 26.52 -7.57
N LEU A 200 -7.33 26.21 -7.92
CA LEU A 200 -6.21 26.12 -6.99
C LEU A 200 -5.68 27.52 -6.68
N GLN A 201 -5.27 27.72 -5.43
CA GLN A 201 -4.71 29.01 -5.01
C GLN A 201 -3.30 29.21 -5.58
N PRO A 202 -2.89 30.46 -5.88
CA PRO A 202 -1.56 30.75 -6.45
C PRO A 202 -0.39 30.20 -5.64
N GLU A 203 -0.49 30.20 -4.30
CA GLU A 203 0.51 29.64 -3.41
C GLU A 203 0.79 28.16 -3.68
N LEU A 204 -0.27 27.36 -3.86
CA LEU A 204 -0.15 25.94 -4.14
C LEU A 204 0.54 25.69 -5.48
N LYS A 205 0.16 26.47 -6.51
CA LYS A 205 0.78 26.39 -7.84
C LYS A 205 2.27 26.70 -7.79
N ALA A 206 2.64 27.78 -7.11
CA ALA A 206 4.03 28.22 -7.03
C ALA A 206 4.93 27.23 -6.26
N ARG A 207 4.40 26.58 -5.21
CA ARG A 207 5.17 25.70 -4.33
C ARG A 207 5.31 24.27 -4.86
N TYR A 208 4.32 23.76 -5.60
CA TYR A 208 4.23 22.33 -5.92
C TYR A 208 4.26 21.95 -7.40
N GLU A 209 4.30 22.91 -8.34
CA GLU A 209 4.39 22.59 -9.78
C GLU A 209 5.52 21.58 -10.09
N GLY A 210 5.16 20.51 -10.79
CA GLY A 210 6.06 19.42 -11.18
C GLY A 210 6.40 18.42 -10.08
N ARG A 211 6.02 18.65 -8.81
CA ARG A 211 6.25 17.71 -7.70
C ARG A 211 5.19 16.62 -7.67
N ALA A 212 5.47 15.52 -6.98
CA ALA A 212 4.46 14.48 -6.77
C ALA A 212 3.34 14.96 -5.85
N ALA A 213 2.12 14.57 -6.17
CA ALA A 213 0.94 14.80 -5.35
C ALA A 213 -0.01 13.59 -5.41
N ALA A 214 -0.65 13.30 -4.28
CA ALA A 214 -1.78 12.38 -4.22
C ALA A 214 -3.07 13.13 -4.57
N ILE A 215 -3.69 12.76 -5.70
CA ILE A 215 -5.03 13.23 -6.04
C ILE A 215 -6.03 12.34 -5.33
N ALA A 216 -6.59 12.86 -4.23
CA ALA A 216 -7.44 12.13 -3.33
C ALA A 216 -8.79 11.80 -3.98
N ARG A 217 -9.19 10.53 -3.86
CA ARG A 217 -10.56 10.07 -4.14
C ARG A 217 -11.37 9.97 -2.86
N SER A 218 -10.73 9.55 -1.77
CA SER A 218 -11.34 9.47 -0.45
C SER A 218 -10.30 9.75 0.62
N ILE A 219 -10.76 10.38 1.69
CA ILE A 219 -9.96 10.66 2.88
C ILE A 219 -10.74 10.19 4.09
N GLN A 220 -10.08 9.42 4.95
CA GLN A 220 -10.63 8.93 6.20
C GLN A 220 -9.76 9.44 7.35
N ILE A 221 -10.33 10.18 8.30
CA ILE A 221 -9.65 10.51 9.55
C ILE A 221 -9.58 9.24 10.40
N LEU A 222 -8.39 8.93 10.91
CA LEU A 222 -8.18 7.81 11.84
C LEU A 222 -8.27 8.38 13.27
N GLU A 223 -9.15 7.79 14.09
CA GLU A 223 -9.35 8.16 15.50
C GLU A 223 -8.30 7.54 16.42
#